data_AF-A0A2T6D9S9-F1
#
_entry.id   AF-A0A2T6D9S9-F1
#
_cell.length_a   1.000
_cell.length_b   1.000
_cell.length_c   1.000
_cell.angle_alpha   90.00
_cell.angle_beta   90.00
_cell.angle_gamma   90.00
#
_symmetry.space_group_name_H-M   'P 1'
#
loop_
_entity.id
_entity.type
_entity.pdbx_description
1 polymer ?
#
loop_
_entity_poly.entity_id
_entity_poly.type
_entity_poly.pdbx_seq_one_letter_code
_entity_poly.pdbx_strand_id
1 'polypeptide(L)'
;MKPLVLLVASLCLLQAAFGKDVAVADAFLVSLPGTAKEQARSSQTGNIPDSILPRYSAASFQLSMYRWPNVKPDLPLGQVPGQWAQGKDWVSVSDVSEGKTDAGIPYVTFKTRIVRDERRPFDSVMTVLRSSTGEAYMFQMTGDTKTINAVLKSIKNK
;
A
#
# COMPACT_ATOMS: atom_id res chain seq x y z
N MET A 1 -43.04 -14.40 -6.78
CA MET A 1 -42.06 -13.31 -7.01
C MET A 1 -40.78 -13.53 -6.19
N LYS A 2 -40.00 -14.59 -6.45
CA LYS A 2 -38.76 -14.93 -5.70
C LYS A 2 -37.47 -15.14 -6.53
N PRO A 3 -37.47 -15.35 -7.87
CA PRO A 3 -36.22 -15.62 -8.59
C PRO A 3 -35.42 -14.35 -8.96
N LEU A 4 -36.09 -13.20 -9.13
CA LEU A 4 -35.43 -11.98 -9.61
C LEU A 4 -34.47 -11.37 -8.55
N VAL A 5 -34.86 -11.41 -7.27
CA VAL A 5 -34.04 -10.90 -6.16
C VAL A 5 -32.77 -11.73 -5.98
N LEU A 6 -32.87 -13.05 -6.18
CA LEU A 6 -31.74 -13.97 -6.10
C LEU A 6 -30.75 -13.73 -7.25
N LEU A 7 -31.24 -13.39 -8.43
CA LEU A 7 -30.41 -13.10 -9.62
C LEU A 7 -29.68 -11.77 -9.48
N VAL A 8 -30.35 -10.72 -8.97
CA VAL A 8 -29.73 -9.42 -8.68
C VAL A 8 -28.70 -9.54 -7.54
N ALA A 9 -29.00 -10.29 -6.48
CA ALA A 9 -28.04 -10.56 -5.41
C ALA A 9 -26.80 -11.31 -5.94
N SER A 10 -27.00 -12.28 -6.85
CA SER A 10 -25.90 -13.04 -7.47
C SER A 10 -25.05 -12.16 -8.41
N LEU A 11 -25.65 -11.25 -9.18
CA LEU A 11 -24.93 -10.29 -10.01
C LEU A 11 -24.16 -9.24 -9.18
N CYS A 12 -24.72 -8.77 -8.06
CA CYS A 12 -24.02 -7.88 -7.14
C CYS A 12 -22.85 -8.58 -6.44
N LEU A 13 -22.99 -9.86 -6.07
CA LEU A 13 -21.90 -10.67 -5.53
C LEU A 13 -20.79 -10.91 -6.55
N LEU A 14 -21.13 -11.09 -7.83
CA LEU A 14 -20.16 -11.20 -8.92
C LEU A 14 -19.39 -9.89 -9.14
N GLN A 15 -20.05 -8.74 -9.13
CA GLN A 15 -19.37 -7.44 -9.29
C GLN A 15 -18.47 -7.07 -8.08
N ALA A 16 -18.80 -7.55 -6.88
CA ALA A 16 -17.97 -7.39 -5.68
C ALA A 16 -16.71 -8.28 -5.70
N ALA A 17 -16.64 -9.30 -6.57
CA ALA A 17 -15.58 -10.31 -6.59
C ALA A 17 -14.41 -10.01 -7.54
N PHE A 18 -14.51 -9.01 -8.42
CA PHE A 18 -13.43 -8.70 -9.35
C PHE A 18 -12.42 -7.74 -8.72
N GLY A 19 -11.58 -8.28 -7.84
CA GLY A 19 -10.31 -7.65 -7.52
C GLY A 19 -9.44 -7.58 -8.79
N LYS A 20 -8.80 -6.44 -9.04
CA LYS A 20 -7.81 -6.30 -10.11
C LYS A 20 -6.44 -6.60 -9.53
N ASP A 21 -5.81 -7.67 -10.00
CA ASP A 21 -4.41 -7.96 -9.66
C ASP A 21 -3.50 -6.97 -10.41
N VAL A 22 -2.64 -6.29 -9.67
CA VAL A 22 -1.61 -5.39 -10.23
C VAL A 22 -0.24 -5.87 -9.81
N ALA A 23 0.71 -5.83 -10.75
CA ALA A 23 2.10 -6.15 -10.46
C ALA A 23 2.81 -4.94 -9.85
N VAL A 24 3.55 -5.17 -8.77
CA VAL A 24 4.40 -4.19 -8.13
C VAL A 24 5.83 -4.51 -8.54
N ALA A 25 6.25 -3.85 -9.63
CA ALA A 25 7.49 -4.17 -10.33
C ALA A 25 7.54 -5.69 -10.66
N ASP A 26 8.65 -6.32 -10.32
CA ASP A 26 8.94 -7.74 -10.44
C ASP A 26 8.76 -8.52 -9.12
N ALA A 27 8.45 -7.85 -8.00
CA ALA A 27 8.45 -8.47 -6.67
C ALA A 27 7.10 -9.04 -6.23
N PHE A 28 6.01 -8.30 -6.41
CA PHE A 28 4.71 -8.67 -5.82
C PHE A 28 3.56 -8.58 -6.81
N LEU A 29 2.49 -9.31 -6.50
CA LEU A 29 1.15 -9.12 -7.05
C LEU A 29 0.22 -8.69 -5.91
N VAL A 30 -0.62 -7.69 -6.18
CA VAL A 30 -1.55 -7.13 -5.19
C VAL A 30 -2.94 -7.03 -5.79
N SER A 31 -3.94 -7.57 -5.11
CA SER A 31 -5.34 -7.46 -5.53
C SER A 31 -5.93 -6.14 -5.01
N LEU A 32 -6.34 -5.28 -5.93
CA LEU A 32 -6.98 -4.00 -5.66
C LEU A 32 -8.49 -4.08 -5.92
N PRO A 33 -9.31 -3.15 -5.37
CA PRO A 33 -10.70 -3.02 -5.78
C PRO A 33 -10.83 -2.88 -7.30
N GLY A 34 -11.82 -3.53 -7.94
CA GLY A 34 -12.01 -3.45 -9.39
C GLY A 34 -12.25 -2.04 -9.94
N THR A 35 -12.66 -1.10 -9.08
CA THR A 35 -12.83 0.33 -9.41
C THR A 35 -11.53 1.13 -9.35
N ALA A 36 -10.42 0.54 -8.88
CA ALA A 36 -9.13 1.21 -8.76
C ALA A 36 -8.55 1.52 -10.14
N LYS A 37 -8.33 2.80 -10.40
CA LYS A 37 -7.72 3.30 -11.64
C LYS A 37 -6.25 3.61 -11.41
N GLU A 38 -5.42 3.18 -12.34
CA GLU A 38 -4.02 3.57 -12.39
C GLU A 38 -3.93 5.07 -12.70
N GLN A 39 -3.05 5.76 -11.99
CA GLN A 39 -2.74 7.16 -12.20
C GLN A 39 -1.28 7.28 -12.62
N ALA A 40 -1.03 8.15 -13.60
CA ALA A 40 0.32 8.42 -14.11
C ALA A 40 1.26 8.79 -12.95
N ARG A 41 2.52 8.36 -13.07
CA ARG A 41 3.57 8.64 -12.08
C ARG A 41 3.64 10.15 -11.85
N SER A 42 3.63 10.58 -10.59
CA SER A 42 3.91 11.98 -10.29
C SER A 42 5.35 12.27 -10.67
N SER A 43 5.57 13.18 -11.61
CA SER A 43 6.89 13.67 -12.03
C SER A 43 7.55 14.60 -10.99
N GLN A 44 7.03 14.63 -9.74
CA GLN A 44 7.58 15.47 -8.69
C GLN A 44 8.89 14.86 -8.16
N THR A 45 9.97 15.23 -8.83
CA THR A 45 11.34 15.23 -8.36
C THR A 45 11.45 16.14 -7.13
N GLY A 46 11.53 15.53 -5.95
CA GLY A 46 11.77 16.25 -4.71
C GLY A 46 11.55 15.36 -3.49
N ASN A 47 12.65 14.75 -2.99
CA ASN A 47 12.74 14.04 -1.70
C ASN A 47 11.71 12.92 -1.42
N ILE A 48 11.04 12.41 -2.45
CA ILE A 48 10.26 11.17 -2.42
C ILE A 48 11.22 10.07 -2.92
N PRO A 49 11.31 8.89 -2.29
CA PRO A 49 12.29 7.87 -2.68
C PRO A 49 12.24 7.61 -4.20
N ASP A 50 13.43 7.56 -4.81
CA ASP A 50 13.76 7.59 -6.25
C ASP A 50 13.15 6.48 -7.14
N SER A 51 12.08 5.82 -6.72
CA SER A 51 11.38 4.82 -7.54
C SER A 51 9.88 4.79 -7.22
N ILE A 52 9.20 5.89 -7.60
CA ILE A 52 7.74 5.98 -7.60
C ILE A 52 7.20 4.95 -8.61
N LEU A 53 6.57 3.91 -8.10
CA LEU A 53 5.80 2.94 -8.88
C LEU A 53 4.41 3.52 -9.19
N PRO A 54 3.61 2.89 -10.08
CA PRO A 54 2.27 3.38 -10.37
C PRO A 54 1.43 3.62 -9.12
N ARG A 55 0.63 4.68 -9.13
CA ARG A 55 -0.36 4.98 -8.10
C ARG A 55 -1.71 4.45 -8.54
N TYR A 56 -2.51 3.98 -7.60
CA TYR A 56 -3.89 3.57 -7.85
C TYR A 56 -4.86 4.35 -6.97
N SER A 57 -6.02 4.70 -7.51
CA SER A 57 -7.07 5.40 -6.77
C SER A 57 -8.46 4.86 -7.09
N ALA A 58 -9.29 4.74 -6.07
CA ALA A 58 -10.73 4.52 -6.11
C ALA A 58 -11.42 5.56 -5.19
N ALA A 59 -12.76 5.58 -5.17
CA ALA A 59 -13.52 6.59 -4.43
C ALA A 59 -13.17 6.67 -2.92
N SER A 60 -12.83 5.55 -2.30
CA SER A 60 -12.53 5.42 -0.86
C SER A 60 -11.12 4.92 -0.57
N PHE A 61 -10.23 4.90 -1.56
CA PHE A 61 -8.94 4.26 -1.45
C PHE A 61 -7.92 4.88 -2.39
N GLN A 62 -6.71 5.10 -1.88
CA GLN A 62 -5.55 5.44 -2.68
C GLN A 62 -4.37 4.57 -2.23
N LEU A 63 -3.64 4.06 -3.20
CA LEU A 63 -2.38 3.36 -3.01
C LEU A 63 -1.29 4.05 -3.81
N SER A 64 -0.27 4.54 -3.12
CA SER A 64 1.00 4.93 -3.73
C SER A 64 2.06 3.89 -3.36
N MET A 65 2.88 3.50 -4.33
CA MET A 65 3.89 2.46 -4.15
C MET A 65 5.28 3.00 -4.45
N TYR A 66 6.25 2.53 -3.68
CA TYR A 66 7.63 2.97 -3.76
C TYR A 66 8.53 1.76 -3.62
N ARG A 67 9.54 1.65 -4.48
CA ARG A 67 10.72 0.82 -4.17
C ARG A 67 11.67 1.68 -3.34
N TRP A 68 12.36 1.05 -2.39
CA TRP A 68 13.25 1.77 -1.51
C TRP A 68 14.68 1.26 -1.67
N PRO A 69 15.53 1.98 -2.42
CA PRO A 69 16.82 1.46 -2.89
C PRO A 69 17.91 1.33 -1.80
N ASN A 70 17.68 1.84 -0.59
CA ASN A 70 18.74 2.01 0.43
C ASN A 70 18.44 1.33 1.78
N VAL A 71 17.54 0.35 1.80
CA VAL A 71 17.29 -0.45 3.01
C VAL A 71 18.24 -1.64 3.00
N LYS A 72 19.16 -1.72 3.98
CA LYS A 72 20.11 -2.83 4.07
C LYS A 72 19.37 -4.17 4.16
N PRO A 73 19.79 -5.24 3.45
CA PRO A 73 19.09 -6.53 3.45
C PRO A 73 18.87 -7.16 4.83
N ASP A 74 19.79 -6.92 5.76
CA ASP A 74 19.85 -7.46 7.12
C ASP A 74 19.06 -6.66 8.16
N LEU A 75 18.61 -5.44 7.84
CA LEU A 75 17.87 -4.63 8.79
C LEU A 75 16.51 -5.28 9.13
N PRO A 76 16.18 -5.51 10.42
CA PRO A 76 14.86 -6.01 10.78
C PRO A 76 13.75 -5.07 10.29
N LEU A 77 12.66 -5.62 9.74
CA LEU A 77 11.55 -4.83 9.18
C LEU A 77 11.00 -3.80 10.17
N GLY A 78 10.88 -4.15 11.46
CA GLY A 78 10.43 -3.25 12.52
C GLY A 78 11.29 -2.00 12.72
N GLN A 79 12.55 -2.01 12.29
CA GLN A 79 13.46 -0.86 12.39
C GLN A 79 13.45 0.04 11.15
N VAL A 80 12.90 -0.44 10.03
CA VAL A 80 12.83 0.32 8.77
C VAL A 80 12.08 1.66 8.92
N PRO A 81 10.94 1.77 9.64
CA PRO A 81 10.25 3.04 9.81
C PRO A 81 11.12 4.11 10.49
N GLY A 82 11.90 3.74 11.51
CA GLY A 82 12.82 4.65 12.19
C GLY A 82 13.93 5.14 11.28
N GLN A 83 14.54 4.24 10.49
CA GLN A 83 15.53 4.60 9.48
C GLN A 83 14.93 5.51 8.39
N TRP A 84 13.68 5.29 8.00
CA TRP A 84 12.99 6.11 7.00
C TRP A 84 12.84 7.58 7.41
N ALA A 85 12.54 7.80 8.68
CA ALA A 85 12.24 9.11 9.25
C ALA A 85 13.51 9.89 9.62
N GLN A 86 14.65 9.22 9.73
CA GLN A 86 15.92 9.86 10.06
C GLN A 86 16.28 10.95 9.04
N GLY A 87 16.50 12.17 9.52
CA GLY A 87 16.83 13.33 8.66
C GLY A 87 15.64 13.93 7.91
N LYS A 88 14.41 13.57 8.28
CA LYS A 88 13.19 14.19 7.74
C LYS A 88 12.49 15.00 8.82
N ASP A 89 12.71 16.31 8.81
CA ASP A 89 12.25 17.25 9.85
C ASP A 89 10.73 17.24 10.10
N TRP A 90 9.96 16.77 9.12
CA TRP A 90 8.50 16.85 9.10
C TRP A 90 7.77 15.51 9.24
N VAL A 91 8.51 14.46 9.61
CA VAL A 91 8.02 13.07 9.62
C VAL A 91 8.03 12.52 11.04
N SER A 92 6.84 12.24 11.57
CA SER A 92 6.69 11.46 12.81
C SER A 92 6.31 10.02 12.48
N VAL A 93 6.93 9.04 13.13
CA VAL A 93 6.55 7.62 13.04
C VAL A 93 5.82 7.21 14.31
N SER A 94 4.63 6.63 14.16
CA SER A 94 3.84 6.09 15.28
C SER A 94 3.12 4.80 14.86
N ASP A 95 2.49 4.14 15.83
CA ASP A 95 1.66 2.95 15.60
C ASP A 95 2.37 1.85 14.79
N VAL A 96 3.66 1.61 15.10
CA VAL A 96 4.44 0.56 14.44
C VAL A 96 3.88 -0.80 14.83
N SER A 97 3.44 -1.58 13.85
CA SER A 97 2.88 -2.92 14.07
C SER A 97 3.43 -3.88 13.04
N GLU A 98 3.83 -5.06 13.48
CA GLU A 98 4.21 -6.14 12.59
C GLU A 98 3.00 -6.97 12.19
N GLY A 99 3.07 -7.62 11.04
CA GLY A 99 2.03 -8.50 10.54
C GLY A 99 2.51 -9.39 9.42
N LYS A 100 1.59 -10.20 8.88
CA LYS A 100 1.81 -11.06 7.72
C LYS A 100 0.64 -10.96 6.74
N THR A 101 0.94 -11.04 5.45
CA THR A 101 -0.07 -11.20 4.40
C THR A 101 -0.68 -12.61 4.45
N ASP A 102 -1.76 -12.88 3.71
CA ASP A 102 -2.33 -14.24 3.63
C ASP A 102 -1.36 -15.21 2.93
N ALA A 103 -0.43 -14.70 2.11
CA ALA A 103 0.67 -15.46 1.52
C ALA A 103 1.87 -15.66 2.49
N GLY A 104 1.75 -15.21 3.75
CA GLY A 104 2.79 -15.38 4.76
C GLY A 104 3.96 -14.39 4.68
N ILE A 105 3.87 -13.35 3.84
CA ILE A 105 4.93 -12.35 3.68
C ILE A 105 4.92 -11.42 4.90
N PRO A 106 6.04 -11.31 5.65
CA PRO A 106 6.14 -10.37 6.75
C PRO A 106 6.07 -8.92 6.28
N TYR A 107 5.36 -8.09 7.04
CA TYR A 107 5.34 -6.65 6.85
C TYR A 107 5.42 -5.91 8.18
N VAL A 108 5.78 -4.64 8.11
CA VAL A 108 5.53 -3.68 9.20
C VAL A 108 4.62 -2.57 8.68
N THR A 109 3.60 -2.21 9.45
CA THR A 109 2.82 -1.00 9.25
C THR A 109 3.26 0.06 10.23
N PHE A 110 3.13 1.33 9.84
CA PHE A 110 3.29 2.46 10.73
C PHE A 110 2.49 3.64 10.20
N LYS A 111 2.09 4.53 11.08
CA LYS A 111 1.52 5.82 10.67
C LYS A 111 2.64 6.83 10.56
N THR A 112 2.57 7.60 9.49
CA THR A 112 3.37 8.80 9.35
C THR A 112 2.49 10.01 9.17
N ARG A 113 2.81 11.08 9.89
CA ARG A 113 2.29 12.41 9.59
C ARG A 113 3.25 13.08 8.63
N ILE A 114 2.77 13.46 7.45
CA ILE A 114 3.56 14.22 6.47
C ILE A 114 3.09 15.66 6.53
N VAL A 115 3.94 16.54 7.06
CA VAL A 115 3.72 18.00 7.02
C VAL A 115 4.56 18.54 5.86
N ARG A 116 3.93 18.99 4.78
CA ARG A 116 4.63 19.62 3.65
C ARG A 116 3.95 20.94 3.34
N ASP A 117 4.68 22.04 3.51
CA ASP A 117 4.22 23.41 3.25
C ASP A 117 2.93 23.76 4.03
N GLU A 118 2.14 24.73 3.54
CA GLU A 118 0.83 25.12 4.10
C GLU A 118 -0.26 24.04 3.97
N ARG A 119 0.06 22.83 3.49
CA ARG A 119 -0.93 21.75 3.39
C ARG A 119 -1.20 21.19 4.78
N ARG A 120 -2.49 20.96 5.05
CA ARG A 120 -2.94 20.34 6.30
C ARG A 120 -2.22 18.99 6.49
N PRO A 121 -1.56 18.78 7.64
CA PRO A 121 -0.99 17.48 7.98
C PRO A 121 -2.03 16.38 7.82
N PHE A 122 -1.65 15.27 7.20
CA PHE A 122 -2.48 14.08 7.14
C PHE A 122 -1.69 12.86 7.61
N ASP A 123 -2.40 11.97 8.30
CA ASP A 123 -1.84 10.70 8.75
C ASP A 123 -2.00 9.69 7.61
N SER A 124 -0.90 9.06 7.22
CA SER A 124 -0.86 8.05 6.18
C SER A 124 -0.45 6.71 6.77
N VAL A 125 -1.14 5.64 6.41
CA VAL A 125 -0.72 4.28 6.75
C VAL A 125 0.34 3.87 5.75
N MET A 126 1.55 3.66 6.26
CA MET A 126 2.66 3.12 5.50
C MET A 126 2.78 1.64 5.82
N THR A 127 3.11 0.85 4.81
CA THR A 127 3.42 -0.58 4.98
C THR A 127 4.70 -0.88 4.25
N VAL A 128 5.63 -1.56 4.92
CA VAL A 128 6.89 -2.00 4.32
C VAL A 128 6.93 -3.52 4.29
N LEU A 129 7.28 -4.07 3.13
CA LEU A 129 7.54 -5.48 2.91
C LEU A 129 8.91 -5.64 2.25
N ARG A 130 9.53 -6.82 2.40
CA ARG A 130 10.72 -7.21 1.64
C ARG A 130 10.34 -8.22 0.57
N SER A 131 10.87 -8.03 -0.63
CA SER A 131 10.80 -9.05 -1.69
C SER A 131 11.64 -10.26 -1.31
N SER A 132 11.48 -11.35 -2.06
CA SER A 132 12.35 -12.53 -1.98
C SER A 132 13.82 -12.23 -2.28
N THR A 133 14.11 -11.15 -3.02
CA THR A 133 15.46 -10.66 -3.31
C THR A 133 16.04 -9.74 -2.22
N GLY A 134 15.27 -9.47 -1.15
CA GLY A 134 15.68 -8.65 -0.01
C GLY A 134 15.40 -7.16 -0.17
N GLU A 135 14.87 -6.73 -1.32
CA GLU A 135 14.56 -5.33 -1.60
C GLU A 135 13.31 -4.88 -0.84
N ALA A 136 13.36 -3.66 -0.28
CA ALA A 136 12.24 -3.11 0.46
C ALA A 136 11.28 -2.36 -0.47
N TYR A 137 9.99 -2.63 -0.31
CA TYR A 137 8.90 -1.93 -0.97
C TYR A 137 8.00 -1.29 0.08
N MET A 138 7.60 -0.06 -0.18
CA MET A 138 6.74 0.72 0.70
C MET A 138 5.43 1.05 -0.01
N PHE A 139 4.33 0.75 0.68
CA PHE A 139 2.97 0.98 0.25
C PHE A 139 2.41 2.08 1.14
N GLN A 140 2.11 3.23 0.56
CA GLN A 140 1.38 4.29 1.23
C GLN A 140 -0.10 4.15 0.87
N MET A 141 -0.91 3.83 1.86
CA MET A 141 -2.36 3.65 1.68
C MET A 141 -3.13 4.69 2.48
N THR A 142 -4.14 5.26 1.84
CA THR A 142 -5.15 6.11 2.48
C THR A 142 -6.53 5.62 2.06
N GLY A 143 -7.50 5.68 2.96
CA GLY A 143 -8.85 5.18 2.68
C GLY A 143 -9.49 4.45 3.86
N ASP A 144 -10.56 3.73 3.56
CA ASP A 144 -11.28 2.90 4.52
C ASP A 144 -10.43 1.71 5.01
N THR A 145 -10.41 1.48 6.32
CA THR A 145 -9.59 0.45 6.99
C THR A 145 -9.88 -0.95 6.47
N LYS A 146 -11.14 -1.28 6.14
CA LYS A 146 -11.49 -2.61 5.62
C LYS A 146 -10.86 -2.83 4.24
N THR A 147 -10.87 -1.80 3.40
CA THR A 147 -10.24 -1.84 2.07
C THR A 147 -8.73 -1.97 2.19
N ILE A 148 -8.08 -1.17 3.05
CA ILE A 148 -6.64 -1.25 3.30
C ILE A 148 -6.24 -2.66 3.79
N ASN A 149 -6.96 -3.20 4.76
CA ASN A 149 -6.68 -4.54 5.29
C ASN A 149 -6.85 -5.64 4.22
N ALA A 150 -7.85 -5.52 3.34
CA ALA A 150 -8.04 -6.46 2.24
C ALA A 150 -6.89 -6.41 1.23
N VAL A 151 -6.44 -5.20 0.87
CA VAL A 151 -5.28 -5.01 -0.02
C VAL A 151 -4.01 -5.55 0.61
N LEU A 152 -3.78 -5.29 1.90
CA LEU A 152 -2.62 -5.81 2.63
C LEU A 152 -2.56 -7.33 2.65
N LYS A 153 -3.69 -7.98 2.95
CA LYS A 153 -3.77 -9.43 2.99
C LYS A 153 -3.55 -10.08 1.62
N SER A 154 -3.95 -9.42 0.54
CA SER A 154 -3.86 -9.96 -0.82
C SER A 154 -2.46 -9.97 -1.42
N ILE A 155 -1.49 -9.29 -0.79
CA ILE A 155 -0.12 -9.20 -1.30
C ILE A 155 0.54 -10.60 -1.30
N LYS A 156 0.98 -11.03 -2.47
CA LYS A 156 1.69 -12.29 -2.72
C LYS A 156 2.97 -12.05 -3.53
N ASN A 157 3.93 -12.95 -3.44
CA ASN A 157 5.13 -12.93 -4.29
C ASN A 157 4.70 -13.16 -5.75
N LYS A 158 5.41 -12.51 -6.67
CA LYS A 158 5.27 -12.76 -8.11
C LYS A 158 6.12 -13.95 -8.55
#